data_AF-A0A0S4ISK6-F1
#
_entry.id   AF-A0A0S4ISK6-F1
#
_cell.length_a   1.000
_cell.length_b   1.000
_cell.length_c   1.000
_cell.angle_alpha   90.00
_cell.angle_beta   90.00
_cell.angle_gamma   90.00
#
_symmetry.space_group_name_H-M   'P 1'
#
loop_
_entity.id
_entity.type
_entity.pdbx_description
1 polymer ?
#
loop_
_entity_poly.entity_id
_entity_poly.type
_entity_poly.pdbx_seq_one_letter_code
_entity_poly.pdbx_strand_id
1 'polypeptide(L)'
;MPNKPTDDEGMTQATIDTAILRSLVLLKKEEALVDFLTRPNSCVLEDIEFFMKVHRQWTPLIAFWRGRGLHEDSLALLHTLGVCGSAQPGSDYRPQLFGQNCLQNSTPVVELVDDVIAHDGLPQNEMTQEDIERRLAVVLQDRDKDPSTIPESDYNKVVCQLVGVIGCLYYLRHLDMNKNGEKILFSEYCGWLLANVDPYYSLTMFTKSVISKHDHSDVVKTLNNVGEDGKISANVRVCHYLEMIMGNKCNDIDDKDLHNERLRALIQLVMADRQPNDTTVPMSQKKLQSFLATSQFYDPIMAVQWLTGPKEYAKSFFRERALVYRRLKQHADAIGMYLNEVGSLDEAKQYATEVAHEDGDAFQVLLMNLMKPDPNGGVRIREALDVIHHCDGVDARSALPMLPGDTPLAALKGFLSKSLRQSQSKHHSTEVLASVLKQRWQQSRAAAVRVKTRFATIDVDTVCAECNKKIRPDTVFARFPNGVVVHQACLENEHVCPHTHKDFRTGIETIFYK
;
A
#
# COMPACT_ATOMS: atom_id res chain seq x y z
N MET A 1 -10.66 3.61 -54.34
CA MET A 1 -10.08 4.79 -55.01
C MET A 1 -10.42 5.99 -54.16
N PRO A 2 -9.45 6.72 -53.58
CA PRO A 2 -9.76 7.84 -52.72
C PRO A 2 -10.09 9.06 -53.59
N ASN A 3 -11.16 9.77 -53.19
CA ASN A 3 -11.59 11.02 -53.80
C ASN A 3 -10.45 12.05 -53.76
N LYS A 4 -9.94 12.43 -54.94
CA LYS A 4 -9.17 13.67 -55.11
C LYS A 4 -10.12 14.84 -54.81
N PRO A 5 -9.71 15.83 -53.99
CA PRO A 5 -10.49 17.05 -53.81
C PRO A 5 -10.52 17.81 -55.15
N THR A 6 -11.72 18.08 -55.63
CA THR A 6 -12.01 18.75 -56.91
C THR A 6 -12.08 20.27 -56.79
N ASP A 7 -11.65 20.85 -55.67
CA ASP A 7 -11.77 22.28 -55.39
C ASP A 7 -10.37 22.92 -55.28
N ASP A 8 -10.10 23.94 -56.11
CA ASP A 8 -8.81 24.65 -56.24
C ASP A 8 -8.34 25.26 -54.90
N GLU A 9 -9.31 25.63 -54.04
CA GLU A 9 -9.07 26.10 -52.66
C GLU A 9 -8.52 25.01 -51.73
N GLY A 10 -8.97 23.76 -51.89
CA GLY A 10 -8.46 22.63 -51.12
C GLY A 10 -7.03 22.24 -51.50
N MET A 11 -6.66 22.38 -52.78
CA MET A 11 -5.30 22.11 -53.27
C MET A 11 -4.31 23.19 -52.83
N THR A 12 -4.75 24.46 -52.78
CA THR A 12 -3.92 25.56 -52.28
C THR A 12 -3.71 25.47 -50.77
N GLN A 13 -4.75 25.12 -49.99
CA GLN A 13 -4.63 24.92 -48.54
C GLN A 13 -3.68 23.77 -48.18
N ALA A 14 -3.80 22.61 -48.86
CA ALA A 14 -2.87 21.49 -48.66
C ALA A 14 -1.41 21.84 -48.95
N THR A 15 -1.17 22.68 -49.96
CA THR A 15 0.19 23.13 -50.31
C THR A 15 0.77 24.07 -49.26
N ILE A 16 -0.04 24.99 -48.74
CA ILE A 16 0.35 25.93 -47.68
C ILE A 16 0.67 25.17 -46.39
N ASP A 17 -0.22 24.29 -45.95
CA ASP A 17 -0.04 23.51 -44.73
C ASP A 17 1.21 22.61 -44.82
N THR A 18 1.46 22.00 -45.99
CA THR A 18 2.66 21.18 -46.23
C THR A 18 3.93 22.04 -46.22
N ALA A 19 3.89 23.28 -46.72
CA ALA A 19 5.03 24.21 -46.68
C ALA A 19 5.33 24.68 -45.24
N ILE A 20 4.29 24.96 -44.44
CA ILE A 20 4.42 25.31 -43.02
C ILE A 20 5.06 24.14 -42.26
N LEU A 21 4.56 22.91 -42.47
CA LEU A 21 5.09 21.69 -41.87
C LEU A 21 6.59 21.52 -42.16
N ARG A 22 6.98 21.59 -43.44
CA ARG A 22 8.39 21.45 -43.84
C ARG A 22 9.26 22.54 -43.21
N SER A 23 8.76 23.78 -43.14
CA SER A 23 9.50 24.89 -42.53
C SER A 23 9.71 24.69 -41.04
N LEU A 24 8.68 24.24 -40.31
CA LEU A 24 8.77 23.96 -38.87
C LEU A 24 9.73 22.81 -38.56
N VAL A 25 9.70 21.74 -39.37
CA VAL A 25 10.64 20.61 -39.28
C VAL A 25 12.08 21.06 -39.51
N LEU A 26 12.34 21.85 -40.56
CA LEU A 26 13.69 22.34 -40.87
C LEU A 26 14.23 23.32 -39.81
N LEU A 27 13.34 24.08 -39.17
CA LEU A 27 13.68 24.99 -38.07
C LEU A 27 13.77 24.30 -36.71
N LYS A 28 13.55 22.98 -36.62
CA LYS A 28 13.54 22.18 -35.38
C LYS A 28 12.62 22.74 -34.29
N LYS A 29 11.49 23.35 -34.67
CA LYS A 29 10.53 23.90 -33.70
C LYS A 29 9.51 22.84 -33.31
N GLU A 30 9.93 21.85 -32.50
CA GLU A 30 9.10 20.69 -32.15
C GLU A 30 7.77 21.06 -31.48
N GLU A 31 7.77 21.97 -30.51
CA GLU A 31 6.53 22.40 -29.82
C GLU A 31 5.51 23.03 -30.78
N ALA A 32 5.99 23.92 -31.66
CA ALA A 32 5.14 24.57 -32.67
C ALA A 32 4.63 23.57 -33.72
N LEU A 33 5.43 22.54 -34.02
CA LEU A 33 5.06 21.47 -34.94
C LEU A 33 3.97 20.56 -34.32
N VAL A 34 4.07 20.22 -33.04
CA VAL A 34 3.04 19.47 -32.30
C VAL A 34 1.73 20.25 -32.25
N ASP A 35 1.76 21.55 -31.92
CA ASP A 35 0.57 22.42 -31.90
C ASP A 35 -0.07 22.55 -33.29
N PHE A 36 0.73 22.63 -34.35
CA PHE A 36 0.22 22.66 -35.73
C PHE A 36 -0.48 21.35 -36.13
N LEU A 37 0.11 20.19 -35.78
CA LEU A 37 -0.38 18.86 -36.19
C LEU A 37 -1.62 18.40 -35.43
N THR A 38 -1.79 18.88 -34.20
CA THR A 38 -2.97 18.58 -33.36
C THR A 38 -4.20 19.39 -33.79
N ARG A 39 -4.03 20.44 -34.59
CA ARG A 39 -5.10 21.24 -35.20
C ARG A 39 -5.50 20.66 -36.57
N PRO A 40 -6.74 20.92 -37.03
CA PRO A 40 -7.16 20.50 -38.37
C PRO A 40 -6.25 21.12 -39.43
N ASN A 41 -5.58 20.27 -40.21
CA ASN A 41 -4.69 20.64 -41.31
C ASN A 41 -4.98 19.78 -42.54
N SER A 42 -4.68 20.31 -43.73
CA SER A 42 -4.92 19.68 -45.02
C SER A 42 -3.69 18.94 -45.58
N CYS A 43 -2.69 18.66 -44.75
CA CYS A 43 -1.49 17.94 -45.17
C CYS A 43 -1.78 16.50 -45.60
N VAL A 44 -1.06 16.02 -46.61
CA VAL A 44 -1.10 14.63 -47.07
C VAL A 44 -0.36 13.73 -46.07
N LEU A 45 -1.02 12.66 -45.61
CA LEU A 45 -0.50 11.73 -44.61
C LEU A 45 0.87 11.15 -44.97
N GLU A 46 0.97 10.61 -46.18
CA GLU A 46 2.17 9.94 -46.69
C GLU A 46 3.37 10.90 -46.73
N ASP A 47 3.13 12.16 -47.11
CA ASP A 47 4.16 13.20 -47.16
C ASP A 47 4.64 13.60 -45.76
N ILE A 48 3.72 13.72 -44.79
CA ILE A 48 4.06 14.03 -43.40
C ILE A 48 4.93 12.91 -42.82
N GLU A 49 4.49 11.67 -42.94
CA GLU A 49 5.19 10.52 -42.37
C GLU A 49 6.59 10.38 -42.95
N PHE A 50 6.70 10.42 -44.27
CA PHE A 50 8.00 10.30 -44.95
C PHE A 50 8.94 11.42 -44.52
N PHE A 51 8.48 12.68 -44.54
CA PHE A 51 9.30 13.83 -44.23
C PHE A 51 9.74 13.84 -42.76
N MET A 52 8.85 13.50 -41.81
CA MET A 52 9.20 13.42 -40.39
C MET A 52 10.18 12.30 -40.09
N LYS A 53 10.00 11.12 -40.70
CA LYS A 53 10.92 9.97 -40.55
C LYS A 53 12.32 10.32 -41.06
N VAL A 54 12.43 11.00 -42.20
CA VAL A 54 13.71 11.44 -42.77
C VAL A 54 14.43 12.45 -41.86
N HIS A 55 13.69 13.37 -41.27
CA HIS A 55 14.23 14.42 -40.39
C HIS A 55 14.30 14.02 -38.90
N ARG A 56 14.01 12.75 -38.56
CA ARG A 56 14.01 12.20 -37.19
C ARG A 56 13.13 12.98 -36.21
N GLN A 57 12.02 13.53 -36.69
CA GLN A 57 11.05 14.24 -35.85
C GLN A 57 10.05 13.25 -35.27
N TRP A 58 10.51 12.45 -34.28
CA TRP A 58 9.75 11.32 -33.74
C TRP A 58 8.58 11.75 -32.86
N THR A 59 8.81 12.65 -31.89
CA THR A 59 7.77 13.12 -30.97
C THR A 59 6.59 13.76 -31.72
N PRO A 60 6.80 14.70 -32.67
CA PRO A 60 5.70 15.29 -33.42
C PRO A 60 4.93 14.27 -34.29
N LEU A 61 5.62 13.27 -34.84
CA LEU A 61 4.98 12.20 -35.62
C LEU A 61 4.07 11.33 -34.74
N ILE A 62 4.51 10.99 -33.52
CA ILE A 62 3.72 10.23 -32.55
C ILE A 62 2.48 11.03 -32.12
N ALA A 63 2.65 12.32 -31.80
CA ALA A 63 1.54 13.21 -31.43
C ALA A 63 0.48 13.28 -32.54
N PHE A 64 0.93 13.37 -33.79
CA PHE A 64 0.07 13.38 -34.96
C PHE A 64 -0.71 12.07 -35.15
N TRP A 65 -0.04 10.92 -35.07
CA TRP A 65 -0.71 9.61 -35.17
C TRP A 65 -1.70 9.39 -34.02
N ARG A 66 -1.36 9.82 -32.81
CA ARG A 66 -2.25 9.78 -31.64
C ARG A 66 -3.53 10.58 -31.89
N GLY A 67 -3.43 11.79 -32.43
CA GLY A 67 -4.59 12.63 -32.76
C GLY A 67 -5.56 12.01 -33.77
N ARG A 68 -5.08 11.05 -34.58
CA ARG A 68 -5.88 10.31 -35.56
C ARG A 68 -6.30 8.90 -35.10
N GLY A 69 -5.94 8.50 -33.89
CA GLY A 69 -6.23 7.16 -33.35
C GLY A 69 -5.36 6.04 -33.93
N LEU A 70 -4.25 6.37 -34.59
CA LEU A 70 -3.28 5.42 -35.13
C LEU A 70 -2.32 4.95 -34.02
N HIS A 71 -2.88 4.24 -33.03
CA HIS A 71 -2.14 3.81 -31.84
C HIS A 71 -1.13 2.69 -32.12
N GLU A 72 -1.44 1.77 -33.03
CA GLU A 72 -0.54 0.68 -33.42
C GLU A 72 0.76 1.23 -34.02
N ASP A 73 0.66 2.16 -34.99
CA ASP A 73 1.82 2.76 -35.66
C ASP A 73 2.72 3.55 -34.68
N SER A 74 2.09 4.28 -33.75
CA SER A 74 2.78 5.03 -32.70
C SER A 74 3.59 4.12 -31.78
N LEU A 75 2.97 3.05 -31.29
CA LEU A 75 3.61 2.09 -30.39
C LEU A 75 4.68 1.26 -31.10
N ALA A 76 4.43 0.87 -32.35
CA ALA A 76 5.37 0.15 -33.19
C ALA A 76 6.66 0.96 -33.43
N LEU A 77 6.52 2.25 -33.77
CA LEU A 77 7.67 3.14 -33.92
C LEU A 77 8.41 3.34 -32.60
N LEU A 78 7.70 3.61 -31.50
CA LEU A 78 8.29 3.79 -30.17
C LEU A 78 9.06 2.55 -29.71
N HIS A 79 8.49 1.36 -29.91
CA HIS A 79 9.17 0.09 -29.66
C HIS A 79 10.45 -0.03 -30.51
N THR A 80 10.35 0.22 -31.82
CA THR A 80 11.50 0.17 -32.73
C THR A 80 12.61 1.13 -32.31
N LEU A 81 12.26 2.37 -31.94
CA LEU A 81 13.22 3.36 -31.45
C LEU A 81 13.89 2.89 -30.15
N GLY A 82 13.11 2.35 -29.19
CA GLY A 82 13.62 1.84 -27.92
C GLY A 82 14.60 0.68 -28.08
N VAL A 83 14.29 -0.26 -28.97
CA VAL A 83 15.06 -1.49 -29.16
C VAL A 83 16.26 -1.29 -30.08
N CYS A 84 16.06 -0.64 -31.24
CA CYS A 84 17.08 -0.53 -32.28
C CYS A 84 17.91 0.76 -32.17
N GLY A 85 17.41 1.79 -31.47
CA GLY A 85 18.02 3.12 -31.43
C GLY A 85 18.03 3.84 -32.78
N SER A 86 17.26 3.34 -33.75
CA SER A 86 17.08 3.94 -35.08
C SER A 86 15.82 3.39 -35.72
N ALA A 87 15.22 4.17 -36.61
CA ALA A 87 14.06 3.79 -37.41
C ALA A 87 14.33 4.19 -38.87
N GLN A 88 14.19 3.25 -39.82
CA GLN A 88 14.37 3.54 -41.23
C GLN A 88 13.08 4.07 -41.86
N PRO A 89 13.11 5.10 -42.72
CA PRO A 89 11.92 5.56 -43.43
C PRO A 89 11.35 4.45 -44.33
N GLY A 90 10.07 4.11 -44.15
CA GLY A 90 9.36 3.13 -44.98
C GLY A 90 9.43 1.67 -44.51
N SER A 91 10.05 1.37 -43.37
CA SER A 91 9.95 0.05 -42.75
C SER A 91 8.58 -0.15 -42.10
N ASP A 92 8.03 -1.37 -42.18
CA ASP A 92 6.96 -1.80 -41.29
C ASP A 92 7.55 -1.88 -39.87
N TYR A 93 7.12 -0.97 -38.99
CA TYR A 93 7.63 -0.87 -37.62
C TYR A 93 7.04 -1.93 -36.70
N ARG A 94 6.17 -2.81 -37.21
CA ARG A 94 5.63 -3.92 -36.44
C ARG A 94 6.77 -4.69 -35.76
N PRO A 95 6.72 -4.88 -34.44
CA PRO A 95 7.77 -5.59 -33.71
C PRO A 95 7.97 -6.99 -34.29
N GLN A 96 9.09 -7.20 -34.98
CA GLN A 96 9.45 -8.51 -35.55
C GLN A 96 9.86 -9.52 -34.46
N LEU A 97 10.22 -8.99 -33.28
CA LEU A 97 10.58 -9.73 -32.08
C LEU A 97 9.81 -9.14 -30.91
N PHE A 98 8.84 -9.88 -30.39
CA PHE A 98 8.38 -9.72 -29.02
C PHE A 98 9.27 -10.61 -28.15
N GLY A 99 10.28 -10.02 -27.51
CA GLY A 99 11.22 -10.76 -26.68
C GLY A 99 11.82 -9.88 -25.60
N GLN A 100 11.88 -10.35 -24.37
CA GLN A 100 12.29 -9.54 -23.21
C GLN A 100 13.78 -9.13 -23.24
N ASN A 101 14.57 -9.75 -24.13
CA ASN A 101 16.00 -9.47 -24.38
C ASN A 101 16.27 -8.25 -25.28
N CYS A 102 15.23 -7.54 -25.73
CA CYS A 102 15.36 -6.45 -26.71
C CYS A 102 16.30 -5.31 -26.28
N LEU A 103 16.50 -5.09 -24.98
CA LEU A 103 17.41 -4.04 -24.47
C LEU A 103 18.79 -4.58 -24.01
N GLN A 104 18.97 -5.91 -23.92
CA GLN A 104 20.19 -6.54 -23.37
C GLN A 104 21.43 -6.35 -24.25
N ASN A 105 21.25 -6.12 -25.55
CA ASN A 105 22.35 -5.88 -26.48
C ASN A 105 22.81 -4.40 -26.52
N SER A 106 22.22 -3.53 -25.70
CA SER A 106 22.60 -2.11 -25.55
C SER A 106 22.87 -1.78 -24.07
N THR A 107 24.02 -2.23 -23.58
CA THR A 107 24.51 -2.08 -22.20
C THR A 107 24.45 -0.65 -21.60
N PRO A 108 24.55 0.48 -22.33
CA PRO A 108 24.49 1.81 -21.72
C PRO A 108 23.08 2.28 -21.36
N VAL A 109 22.03 1.87 -22.09
CA VAL A 109 20.71 2.50 -21.99
C VAL A 109 19.89 1.97 -20.81
N VAL A 110 20.03 0.69 -20.48
CA VAL A 110 19.31 0.07 -19.34
C VAL A 110 19.72 0.66 -17.98
N GLU A 111 20.90 1.28 -17.90
CA GLU A 111 21.35 1.99 -16.70
C GLU A 111 21.03 3.49 -16.74
N LEU A 112 20.99 4.09 -17.93
CA LEU A 112 20.73 5.52 -18.11
C LEU A 112 19.24 5.87 -18.12
N VAL A 113 18.36 4.95 -18.56
CA VAL A 113 16.91 5.18 -18.58
C VAL A 113 16.41 5.53 -17.19
N ASP A 114 16.77 4.73 -16.19
CA ASP A 114 16.30 4.93 -14.81
C ASP A 114 16.80 6.27 -14.25
N ASP A 115 18.05 6.65 -14.54
CA ASP A 115 18.65 7.93 -14.11
C ASP A 115 18.02 9.16 -14.82
N VAL A 116 17.80 9.06 -16.13
CA VAL A 116 17.17 10.13 -16.93
C VAL A 116 15.72 10.36 -16.49
N ILE A 117 15.01 9.28 -16.13
CA ILE A 117 13.67 9.39 -15.56
C ILE A 117 13.76 9.93 -14.11
N ALA A 118 14.76 9.53 -13.32
CA ALA A 118 14.90 9.95 -11.92
C ALA A 118 15.17 11.45 -11.75
N HIS A 119 15.92 12.08 -12.67
CA HIS A 119 16.34 13.48 -12.56
C HIS A 119 15.15 14.45 -12.44
N ASP A 120 14.15 14.29 -13.31
CA ASP A 120 12.99 15.21 -13.41
C ASP A 120 11.63 14.49 -13.25
N GLY A 121 11.66 13.19 -12.99
CA GLY A 121 10.47 12.34 -12.97
C GLY A 121 9.89 12.05 -14.36
N LEU A 122 8.87 11.17 -14.37
CA LEU A 122 8.09 10.91 -15.57
C LEU A 122 7.34 12.17 -16.00
N PRO A 123 7.42 12.53 -17.28
CA PRO A 123 6.83 13.77 -17.76
C PRO A 123 5.29 13.72 -17.70
N GLN A 124 4.69 14.87 -17.38
CA GLN A 124 3.22 15.03 -17.39
C GLN A 124 2.68 15.30 -18.80
N ASN A 125 3.53 15.78 -19.71
CA ASN A 125 3.22 16.06 -21.11
C ASN A 125 4.13 15.22 -22.03
N GLU A 126 3.84 15.16 -23.33
CA GLU A 126 4.73 14.52 -24.30
C GLU A 126 6.10 15.23 -24.29
N MET A 127 7.16 14.47 -24.04
CA MET A 127 8.52 15.01 -24.06
C MET A 127 9.01 15.17 -25.48
N THR A 128 9.55 16.36 -25.76
CA THR A 128 10.29 16.63 -26.99
C THR A 128 11.61 15.87 -26.99
N GLN A 129 12.20 15.66 -28.17
CA GLN A 129 13.53 15.08 -28.26
C GLN A 129 14.55 15.99 -27.57
N GLU A 130 14.40 17.31 -27.68
CA GLU A 130 15.27 18.30 -27.03
C GLU A 130 15.25 18.20 -25.50
N ASP A 131 14.09 17.91 -24.89
CA ASP A 131 13.99 17.69 -23.44
C ASP A 131 14.75 16.43 -23.00
N ILE A 132 14.68 15.36 -23.80
CA ILE A 132 15.41 14.11 -23.52
C ILE A 132 16.92 14.34 -23.66
N GLU A 133 17.36 15.04 -24.71
CA GLU A 133 18.77 15.42 -24.90
C GLU A 133 19.29 16.26 -23.74
N ARG A 134 18.50 17.25 -23.27
CA ARG A 134 18.82 18.08 -22.11
C ARG A 134 19.02 17.23 -20.85
N ARG A 135 18.08 16.33 -20.55
CA ARG A 135 18.18 15.45 -19.36
C ARG A 135 19.35 14.49 -19.45
N LEU A 136 19.57 13.89 -20.63
CA LEU A 136 20.71 13.00 -20.86
C LEU A 136 22.04 13.72 -20.66
N ALA A 137 22.17 14.96 -21.12
CA ALA A 137 23.39 15.74 -20.94
C ALA A 137 23.73 15.97 -19.45
N VAL A 138 22.72 16.23 -18.61
CA VAL A 138 22.93 16.40 -17.16
C VAL A 138 23.33 15.08 -16.49
N VAL A 139 22.63 13.99 -16.79
CA VAL A 139 22.96 12.65 -16.24
C VAL A 139 24.37 12.21 -16.62
N LEU A 140 24.83 12.51 -17.85
CA LEU A 140 26.19 12.20 -18.27
C LEU A 140 27.22 13.04 -17.50
N GLN A 141 26.95 14.33 -17.27
CA GLN A 141 27.81 15.20 -16.45
C GLN A 141 27.92 14.69 -15.00
N ASP A 142 26.81 14.29 -14.38
CA ASP A 142 26.80 13.73 -13.01
C ASP A 142 27.58 12.42 -12.89
N ARG A 143 27.74 11.67 -13.99
CA ARG A 143 28.53 10.44 -14.06
C ARG A 143 30.00 10.67 -14.47
N ASP A 144 30.49 11.92 -14.42
CA ASP A 144 31.83 12.33 -14.86
C ASP A 144 32.13 11.97 -16.34
N LYS A 145 31.10 11.83 -17.17
CA LYS A 145 31.23 11.57 -18.61
C LYS A 145 30.91 12.83 -19.38
N ASP A 146 31.92 13.43 -20.01
CA ASP A 146 31.70 14.57 -20.90
C ASP A 146 30.94 14.11 -22.16
N PRO A 147 29.73 14.63 -22.45
CA PRO A 147 28.96 14.26 -23.63
C PRO A 147 29.72 14.44 -24.95
N SER A 148 30.68 15.38 -25.00
CA SER A 148 31.51 15.62 -26.19
C SER A 148 32.51 14.50 -26.51
N THR A 149 32.74 13.58 -25.56
CA THR A 149 33.64 12.43 -25.73
C THR A 149 32.97 11.22 -26.37
N ILE A 150 31.63 11.22 -26.44
CA ILE A 150 30.84 10.13 -27.03
C ILE A 150 30.69 10.39 -28.54
N PRO A 151 30.95 9.39 -29.42
CA PRO A 151 30.69 9.54 -30.84
C PRO A 151 29.25 10.00 -31.11
N GLU A 152 29.08 10.98 -32.00
CA GLU A 152 27.76 11.56 -32.31
C GLU A 152 26.75 10.51 -32.77
N SER A 153 27.20 9.44 -33.45
CA SER A 153 26.36 8.30 -33.84
C SER A 153 25.78 7.56 -32.64
N ASP A 154 26.60 7.36 -31.60
CA ASP A 154 26.23 6.58 -30.42
C ASP A 154 25.36 7.42 -29.49
N TYR A 155 25.66 8.72 -29.35
CA TYR A 155 24.82 9.66 -28.62
C TYR A 155 23.42 9.72 -29.22
N ASN A 156 23.30 9.92 -30.54
CA ASN A 156 22.01 9.94 -31.24
C ASN A 156 21.24 8.63 -31.09
N LYS A 157 21.95 7.49 -31.09
CA LYS A 157 21.34 6.17 -30.86
C LYS A 157 20.72 6.09 -29.47
N VAL A 158 21.46 6.50 -28.43
CA VAL A 158 20.97 6.52 -27.04
C VAL A 158 19.76 7.44 -26.90
N VAL A 159 19.79 8.63 -27.50
CA VAL A 159 18.65 9.56 -27.51
C VAL A 159 17.41 8.91 -28.14
N CYS A 160 17.56 8.26 -29.30
CA CYS A 160 16.45 7.56 -29.94
C CYS A 160 15.88 6.43 -29.04
N GLN A 161 16.75 5.69 -28.35
CA GLN A 161 16.29 4.65 -27.42
C GLN A 161 15.52 5.24 -26.23
N LEU A 162 15.99 6.36 -25.66
CA LEU A 162 15.29 7.07 -24.58
C LEU A 162 13.94 7.63 -25.04
N VAL A 163 13.87 8.21 -26.24
CA VAL A 163 12.61 8.64 -26.87
C VAL A 163 11.64 7.47 -26.98
N GLY A 164 12.12 6.31 -27.45
CA GLY A 164 11.30 5.10 -27.56
C GLY A 164 10.77 4.61 -26.20
N VAL A 165 11.63 4.50 -25.19
CA VAL A 165 11.26 3.98 -23.86
C VAL A 165 10.36 4.94 -23.11
N ILE A 166 10.77 6.20 -22.94
CA ILE A 166 10.03 7.22 -22.18
C ILE A 166 8.73 7.57 -22.91
N GLY A 167 8.79 7.70 -24.24
CA GLY A 167 7.63 7.93 -25.08
C GLY A 167 6.62 6.79 -24.99
N CYS A 168 7.06 5.52 -25.02
CA CYS A 168 6.15 4.37 -24.87
C CYS A 168 5.51 4.31 -23.49
N LEU A 169 6.27 4.54 -22.42
CA LEU A 169 5.74 4.63 -21.05
C LEU A 169 4.66 5.71 -20.94
N TYR A 170 4.94 6.90 -21.48
CA TYR A 170 3.98 8.00 -21.50
C TYR A 170 2.75 7.65 -22.35
N TYR A 171 2.94 7.04 -23.53
CA TYR A 171 1.84 6.70 -24.44
C TYR A 171 0.90 5.67 -23.83
N LEU A 172 1.43 4.57 -23.29
CA LEU A 172 0.65 3.52 -22.64
C LEU A 172 -0.13 4.03 -21.43
N ARG A 173 0.44 4.99 -20.68
CA ARG A 173 -0.23 5.64 -19.54
C ARG A 173 -1.51 6.39 -19.93
N HIS A 174 -1.61 6.83 -21.18
CA HIS A 174 -2.74 7.63 -21.68
C HIS A 174 -3.67 6.88 -22.64
N LEU A 175 -3.48 5.57 -22.81
CA LEU A 175 -4.43 4.73 -23.52
C LEU A 175 -5.73 4.53 -22.72
N ASP A 176 -6.86 4.49 -23.41
CA ASP A 176 -8.17 4.21 -22.86
C ASP A 176 -8.43 2.70 -22.83
N MET A 177 -8.21 2.09 -21.67
CA MET A 177 -8.38 0.65 -21.48
C MET A 177 -9.84 0.16 -21.55
N ASN A 178 -10.83 1.06 -21.66
CA ASN A 178 -12.22 0.68 -21.91
C ASN A 178 -12.46 0.23 -23.36
N LYS A 179 -11.58 0.62 -24.30
CA LYS A 179 -11.68 0.20 -25.68
C LYS A 179 -10.87 -1.08 -25.90
N ASN A 180 -11.54 -2.12 -26.39
CA ASN A 180 -10.93 -3.43 -26.62
C ASN A 180 -9.65 -3.37 -27.47
N GLY A 181 -9.61 -2.51 -28.50
CA GLY A 181 -8.42 -2.35 -29.35
C GLY A 181 -7.21 -1.79 -28.60
N GLU A 182 -7.42 -0.75 -27.79
CA GLU A 182 -6.35 -0.12 -26.99
C GLU A 182 -5.87 -1.06 -25.85
N LYS A 183 -6.78 -1.86 -25.27
CA LYS A 183 -6.43 -2.89 -24.27
C LYS A 183 -5.52 -3.98 -24.85
N ILE A 184 -5.77 -4.43 -26.08
CA ILE A 184 -4.92 -5.41 -26.76
C ILE A 184 -3.52 -4.83 -26.99
N LEU A 185 -3.45 -3.61 -27.55
CA LEU A 185 -2.19 -2.91 -27.78
C LEU A 185 -1.41 -2.71 -26.46
N PHE A 186 -2.08 -2.35 -25.37
CA PHE A 186 -1.42 -2.25 -24.07
C PHE A 186 -0.80 -3.58 -23.64
N SER A 187 -1.56 -4.68 -23.73
CA SER A 187 -1.06 -6.01 -23.34
C SER A 187 0.13 -6.48 -24.18
N GLU A 188 0.19 -6.06 -25.44
CA GLU A 188 1.24 -6.40 -26.39
C GLU A 188 2.53 -5.60 -26.13
N TYR A 189 2.41 -4.29 -25.84
CA TYR A 189 3.56 -3.38 -25.74
C TYR A 189 4.04 -3.11 -24.30
N CYS A 190 3.33 -3.51 -23.25
CA CYS A 190 3.79 -3.27 -21.87
C CYS A 190 4.92 -4.22 -21.40
N GLY A 191 5.00 -5.44 -21.96
CA GLY A 191 5.85 -6.51 -21.42
C GLY A 191 7.35 -6.22 -21.43
N TRP A 192 7.86 -5.63 -22.51
CA TRP A 192 9.29 -5.31 -22.63
C TRP A 192 9.73 -4.18 -21.69
N LEU A 193 8.85 -3.22 -21.40
CA LEU A 193 9.07 -2.15 -20.42
C LEU A 193 9.08 -2.72 -19.00
N LEU A 194 8.10 -3.56 -18.67
CA LEU A 194 8.02 -4.26 -17.37
C LEU A 194 9.25 -5.14 -17.09
N ALA A 195 9.82 -5.73 -18.14
CA ALA A 195 11.00 -6.57 -18.02
C ALA A 195 12.29 -5.79 -17.75
N ASN A 196 12.38 -4.52 -18.17
CA ASN A 196 13.66 -3.81 -18.29
C ASN A 196 13.74 -2.43 -17.59
N VAL A 197 12.62 -1.78 -17.28
CA VAL A 197 12.56 -0.45 -16.64
C VAL A 197 12.12 -0.57 -15.19
N ASP A 198 12.77 0.16 -14.28
CA ASP A 198 12.51 0.07 -12.84
C ASP A 198 10.99 0.11 -12.51
N PRO A 199 10.49 -0.80 -11.64
CA PRO A 199 9.06 -0.88 -11.30
C PRO A 199 8.48 0.42 -10.75
N TYR A 200 9.30 1.28 -10.13
CA TYR A 200 8.87 2.59 -9.68
C TYR A 200 8.32 3.45 -10.83
N TYR A 201 8.92 3.35 -12.02
CA TYR A 201 8.49 4.09 -13.20
C TYR A 201 7.54 3.27 -14.07
N SER A 202 7.88 2.02 -14.38
CA SER A 202 7.11 1.20 -15.33
C SER A 202 5.69 0.91 -14.85
N LEU A 203 5.45 0.78 -13.54
CA LEU A 203 4.12 0.54 -13.00
C LEU A 203 3.21 1.79 -13.00
N THR A 204 3.76 2.98 -13.26
CA THR A 204 2.93 4.20 -13.36
C THR A 204 2.02 4.20 -14.57
N MET A 205 2.27 3.34 -15.58
CA MET A 205 1.34 3.15 -16.69
C MET A 205 -0.01 2.60 -16.23
N PHE A 206 -0.02 1.89 -15.09
CA PHE A 206 -1.21 1.38 -14.43
C PHE A 206 -1.83 2.47 -13.52
N THR A 207 -2.37 3.53 -14.13
CA THR A 207 -2.94 4.66 -13.37
C THR A 207 -4.33 4.37 -12.81
N LYS A 208 -4.72 5.10 -11.75
CA LYS A 208 -6.04 4.98 -11.10
C LYS A 208 -7.23 5.36 -11.99
N SER A 209 -7.00 6.19 -13.02
CA SER A 209 -8.02 6.53 -14.02
C SER A 209 -8.28 5.39 -14.99
N VAL A 210 -7.38 4.42 -15.06
CA VAL A 210 -7.33 3.36 -16.07
C VAL A 210 -7.76 1.99 -15.52
N ILE A 211 -7.65 1.78 -14.21
CA ILE A 211 -7.87 0.47 -13.57
C ILE A 211 -8.99 0.59 -12.53
N SER A 212 -10.08 -0.12 -12.75
CA SER A 212 -11.11 -0.28 -11.73
C SER A 212 -10.60 -1.15 -10.58
N LYS A 213 -11.22 -1.03 -9.40
CA LYS A 213 -10.91 -1.90 -8.24
C LYS A 213 -10.95 -3.40 -8.57
N HIS A 214 -11.67 -3.79 -9.63
CA HIS A 214 -11.88 -5.19 -10.03
C HIS A 214 -10.84 -5.69 -11.04
N ASP A 215 -10.00 -4.80 -11.59
CA ASP A 215 -9.04 -5.14 -12.65
C ASP A 215 -7.63 -5.45 -12.09
N HIS A 216 -7.39 -5.26 -10.78
CA HIS A 216 -6.09 -5.48 -10.15
C HIS A 216 -5.58 -6.92 -10.28
N SER A 217 -6.47 -7.91 -10.21
CA SER A 217 -6.12 -9.32 -10.42
C SER A 217 -5.55 -9.55 -11.83
N ASP A 218 -6.16 -8.93 -12.85
CA ASP A 218 -5.71 -9.09 -14.23
C ASP A 218 -4.36 -8.42 -14.47
N VAL A 219 -4.11 -7.28 -13.83
CA VAL A 219 -2.79 -6.65 -13.85
C VAL A 219 -1.74 -7.57 -13.22
N VAL A 220 -2.01 -8.17 -12.06
CA VAL A 220 -1.08 -9.13 -11.43
C VAL A 220 -0.79 -10.32 -12.35
N LYS A 221 -1.80 -10.86 -13.04
CA LYS A 221 -1.60 -11.90 -14.06
C LYS A 221 -0.69 -11.41 -15.18
N THR A 222 -0.90 -10.21 -15.70
CA THR A 222 -0.01 -9.62 -16.72
C THR A 222 1.43 -9.51 -16.20
N LEU A 223 1.64 -9.01 -14.98
CA LEU A 223 2.97 -8.87 -14.38
C LEU A 223 3.70 -10.21 -14.19
N ASN A 224 2.96 -11.27 -13.84
CA ASN A 224 3.47 -12.64 -13.71
C ASN A 224 3.74 -13.31 -15.07
N ASN A 225 2.96 -12.99 -16.09
CA ASN A 225 3.12 -13.55 -17.44
C ASN A 225 4.27 -12.92 -18.22
N VAL A 226 4.76 -11.75 -17.81
CA VAL A 226 6.04 -11.24 -18.30
C VAL A 226 7.12 -12.20 -17.83
N GLY A 227 7.77 -12.86 -18.79
CA GLY A 227 8.77 -13.89 -18.54
C GLY A 227 9.99 -13.41 -17.73
N GLU A 228 10.86 -14.36 -17.44
CA GLU A 228 12.01 -14.18 -16.56
C GLU A 228 13.26 -13.67 -17.28
N ASP A 229 13.22 -13.50 -18.60
CA ASP A 229 14.37 -13.09 -19.39
C ASP A 229 14.70 -11.58 -19.25
N GLY A 230 13.95 -10.83 -18.44
CA GLY A 230 14.19 -9.41 -18.15
C GLY A 230 15.21 -9.15 -17.03
N LYS A 231 15.70 -7.91 -16.91
CA LYS A 231 16.51 -7.43 -15.77
C LYS A 231 15.73 -7.54 -14.44
N ILE A 232 14.41 -7.37 -14.51
CA ILE A 232 13.53 -7.33 -13.35
C ILE A 232 12.75 -8.63 -13.28
N SER A 233 12.75 -9.29 -12.11
CA SER A 233 11.95 -10.50 -11.91
C SER A 233 10.47 -10.19 -11.70
N ALA A 234 9.60 -11.15 -12.04
CA ALA A 234 8.16 -11.02 -11.83
C ALA A 234 7.79 -10.71 -10.38
N ASN A 235 8.51 -11.32 -9.42
CA ASN A 235 8.28 -11.11 -7.99
C ASN A 235 8.53 -9.66 -7.56
N VAL A 236 9.55 -9.00 -8.10
CA VAL A 236 9.82 -7.57 -7.81
C VAL A 236 8.68 -6.71 -8.34
N ARG A 237 8.24 -6.95 -9.58
CA ARG A 237 7.12 -6.20 -10.20
C ARG A 237 5.84 -6.32 -9.38
N VAL A 238 5.44 -7.54 -9.03
CA VAL A 238 4.21 -7.80 -8.29
C VAL A 238 4.27 -7.18 -6.90
N CYS A 239 5.41 -7.32 -6.19
CA CYS A 239 5.57 -6.70 -4.88
C CYS A 239 5.44 -5.17 -4.95
N HIS A 240 6.11 -4.52 -5.90
CA HIS A 240 6.09 -3.07 -6.02
C HIS A 240 4.71 -2.55 -6.43
N TYR A 241 4.00 -3.27 -7.31
CA TYR A 241 2.62 -2.94 -7.70
C TYR A 241 1.66 -3.03 -6.52
N LEU A 242 1.71 -4.13 -5.78
CA LEU A 242 0.84 -4.33 -4.62
C LEU A 242 1.22 -3.41 -3.46
N GLU A 243 2.50 -3.04 -3.32
CA GLU A 243 2.94 -1.99 -2.39
C GLU A 243 2.38 -0.62 -2.77
N MET A 244 2.38 -0.25 -4.05
CA MET A 244 1.81 1.01 -4.55
C MET A 244 0.30 1.12 -4.30
N ILE A 245 -0.44 0.02 -4.44
CA ILE A 245 -1.90 0.03 -4.30
C ILE A 245 -2.33 -0.11 -2.83
N MET A 246 -1.72 -1.03 -2.09
CA MET A 246 -2.07 -1.29 -0.69
C MET A 246 -1.46 -0.22 0.25
N GLY A 247 -0.23 0.25 -0.02
CA GLY A 247 0.45 1.31 0.73
C GLY A 247 0.33 1.22 2.26
N ASN A 248 0.12 2.39 2.89
CA ASN A 248 -0.16 2.52 4.33
C ASN A 248 -1.58 2.07 4.72
N LYS A 249 -2.42 1.74 3.74
CA LYS A 249 -3.81 1.33 3.94
C LYS A 249 -4.01 -0.10 3.44
N CYS A 250 -3.13 -0.99 3.88
CA CYS A 250 -3.06 -2.36 3.36
C CYS A 250 -4.40 -3.11 3.46
N ASN A 251 -5.23 -2.76 4.45
CA ASN A 251 -6.53 -3.37 4.70
C ASN A 251 -7.72 -2.65 4.00
N ASP A 252 -7.49 -1.61 3.19
CA ASP A 252 -8.56 -0.99 2.37
C ASP A 252 -9.00 -1.88 1.20
N ILE A 253 -8.16 -2.86 0.84
CA ILE A 253 -8.40 -3.83 -0.22
C ILE A 253 -8.61 -5.18 0.45
N ASP A 254 -9.83 -5.70 0.38
CA ASP A 254 -10.29 -6.93 1.02
C ASP A 254 -10.16 -8.17 0.12
N ASP A 255 -9.47 -8.04 -1.02
CA ASP A 255 -9.21 -9.13 -1.96
C ASP A 255 -8.11 -10.07 -1.46
N LYS A 256 -8.52 -11.22 -0.93
CA LYS A 256 -7.64 -12.25 -0.39
C LYS A 256 -6.62 -12.75 -1.41
N ASP A 257 -6.97 -12.85 -2.68
CA ASP A 257 -6.08 -13.39 -3.71
C ASP A 257 -4.91 -12.44 -3.94
N LEU A 258 -5.14 -11.12 -3.95
CA LEU A 258 -4.06 -10.13 -4.03
C LEU A 258 -3.12 -10.17 -2.81
N HIS A 259 -3.65 -10.35 -1.61
CA HIS A 259 -2.83 -10.50 -0.40
C HIS A 259 -2.00 -11.79 -0.43
N ASN A 260 -2.56 -12.87 -0.94
CA ASN A 260 -1.86 -14.15 -1.12
C ASN A 260 -0.78 -14.06 -2.21
N GLU A 261 -1.05 -13.39 -3.32
CA GLU A 261 -0.05 -13.12 -4.37
C GLU A 261 1.10 -12.27 -3.85
N ARG A 262 0.81 -11.21 -3.09
CA ARG A 262 1.84 -10.41 -2.42
C ARG A 262 2.70 -11.24 -1.48
N LEU A 263 2.07 -12.08 -0.66
CA LEU A 263 2.78 -12.96 0.27
C LEU A 263 3.73 -13.87 -0.48
N ARG A 264 3.25 -14.54 -1.54
CA ARG A 264 4.05 -15.46 -2.35
C ARG A 264 5.25 -14.72 -2.99
N ALA A 265 5.01 -13.56 -3.59
CA ALA A 265 6.06 -12.77 -4.23
C ALA A 265 7.12 -12.32 -3.22
N LEU A 266 6.73 -11.87 -2.02
CA LEU A 266 7.68 -11.49 -0.96
C LEU A 266 8.52 -12.68 -0.47
N ILE A 267 7.92 -13.85 -0.29
CA ILE A 267 8.66 -15.07 0.10
C ILE A 267 9.72 -15.40 -0.96
N GLN A 268 9.37 -15.36 -2.24
CA GLN A 268 10.31 -15.63 -3.33
C GLN A 268 11.43 -14.60 -3.40
N LEU A 269 11.16 -13.32 -3.15
CA LEU A 269 12.21 -12.28 -3.06
C LEU A 269 13.17 -12.53 -1.90
N VAL A 270 12.65 -12.88 -0.72
CA VAL A 270 13.51 -13.20 0.43
C VAL A 270 14.38 -14.43 0.16
N MET A 271 13.86 -15.41 -0.58
CA MET A 271 14.64 -16.58 -1.01
C MET A 271 15.74 -16.19 -2.01
N ALA A 272 15.43 -15.32 -2.98
CA ALA A 272 16.38 -14.86 -3.98
C ALA A 272 17.50 -13.95 -3.41
N ASP A 273 17.16 -13.06 -2.48
CA ASP A 273 18.11 -12.14 -1.85
C ASP A 273 19.10 -12.86 -0.91
N ARG A 274 18.75 -14.06 -0.43
CA ARG A 274 19.53 -14.73 0.60
C ARG A 274 20.74 -15.43 -0.01
N GLN A 275 21.90 -14.80 0.10
CA GLN A 275 23.17 -15.48 -0.14
C GLN A 275 23.50 -16.43 1.03
N PRO A 276 24.08 -17.62 0.77
CA PRO A 276 24.31 -18.64 1.80
C PRO A 276 25.25 -18.22 2.94
N ASN A 277 25.99 -17.10 2.80
CA ASN A 277 26.96 -16.61 3.78
C ASN A 277 26.66 -15.21 4.34
N ASP A 278 25.54 -14.57 3.94
CA ASP A 278 25.21 -13.22 4.42
C ASP A 278 24.40 -13.30 5.72
N THR A 279 24.90 -12.62 6.76
CA THR A 279 24.26 -12.52 8.08
C THR A 279 23.34 -11.30 8.19
N THR A 280 23.34 -10.42 7.19
CA THR A 280 22.45 -9.26 7.16
C THR A 280 21.01 -9.70 6.87
N VAL A 281 20.06 -9.14 7.63
CA VAL A 281 18.63 -9.36 7.38
C VAL A 281 18.25 -8.58 6.12
N PRO A 282 17.86 -9.24 5.02
CA PRO A 282 17.53 -8.55 3.77
C PRO A 282 16.39 -7.55 3.98
N MET A 283 16.40 -6.45 3.23
CA MET A 283 15.32 -5.46 3.27
C MET A 283 13.97 -6.10 2.90
N SER A 284 13.97 -7.05 1.97
CA SER A 284 12.81 -7.88 1.60
C SER A 284 12.24 -8.65 2.79
N GLN A 285 13.10 -9.14 3.71
CA GLN A 285 12.66 -9.87 4.90
C GLN A 285 11.95 -8.95 5.90
N LYS A 286 12.43 -7.71 6.07
CA LYS A 286 11.74 -6.70 6.89
C LYS A 286 10.37 -6.34 6.29
N LYS A 287 10.29 -6.20 4.96
CA LYS A 287 9.02 -5.97 4.25
C LYS A 287 8.04 -7.13 4.41
N LEU A 288 8.52 -8.37 4.43
CA LEU A 288 7.68 -9.56 4.67
C LEU A 288 7.14 -9.58 6.11
N GLN A 289 7.98 -9.32 7.11
CA GLN A 289 7.55 -9.27 8.50
C GLN A 289 6.54 -8.16 8.76
N SER A 290 6.76 -6.97 8.19
CA SER A 290 5.81 -5.86 8.33
C SER A 290 4.47 -6.18 7.65
N PHE A 291 4.49 -6.84 6.49
CA PHE A 291 3.26 -7.26 5.81
C PHE A 291 2.48 -8.30 6.62
N LEU A 292 3.15 -9.34 7.14
CA LEU A 292 2.51 -10.38 7.96
C LEU A 292 1.90 -9.81 9.26
N ALA A 293 2.53 -8.79 9.85
CA ALA A 293 2.01 -8.13 11.03
C ALA A 293 0.84 -7.16 10.74
N THR A 294 0.75 -6.60 9.53
CA THR A 294 -0.22 -5.54 9.21
C THR A 294 -1.44 -6.02 8.42
N SER A 295 -1.27 -6.98 7.51
CA SER A 295 -2.34 -7.47 6.64
C SER A 295 -3.30 -8.41 7.38
N GLN A 296 -4.61 -8.20 7.17
CA GLN A 296 -5.70 -9.01 7.73
C GLN A 296 -6.37 -9.95 6.72
N PHE A 297 -5.96 -9.97 5.46
CA PHE A 297 -6.71 -10.68 4.41
C PHE A 297 -5.97 -11.85 3.76
N TYR A 298 -4.66 -12.00 3.99
CA TYR A 298 -3.93 -13.20 3.54
C TYR A 298 -4.44 -14.47 4.24
N ASP A 299 -4.34 -15.62 3.56
CA ASP A 299 -4.69 -16.93 4.10
C ASP A 299 -3.54 -17.44 5.01
N PRO A 300 -3.77 -17.55 6.33
CA PRO A 300 -2.74 -17.98 7.26
C PRO A 300 -2.36 -19.46 7.13
N ILE A 301 -3.25 -20.32 6.64
CA ILE A 301 -2.95 -21.76 6.44
C ILE A 301 -2.00 -21.91 5.25
N MET A 302 -2.29 -21.22 4.14
CA MET A 302 -1.39 -21.20 2.98
C MET A 302 -0.03 -20.59 3.32
N ALA A 303 -0.01 -19.53 4.14
CA ALA A 303 1.22 -18.90 4.60
C ALA A 303 2.14 -19.89 5.34
N VAL A 304 1.60 -20.71 6.26
CA VAL A 304 2.40 -21.75 6.94
C VAL A 304 2.96 -22.74 5.94
N GLN A 305 2.16 -23.20 4.98
CA GLN A 305 2.61 -24.18 3.98
C GLN A 305 3.75 -23.63 3.12
N TRP A 306 3.67 -22.38 2.65
CA TRP A 306 4.72 -21.78 1.84
C TRP A 306 6.00 -21.48 2.61
N LEU A 307 5.89 -21.04 3.87
CA LEU A 307 7.05 -20.78 4.72
C LEU A 307 7.75 -22.08 5.19
N THR A 308 7.03 -23.21 5.19
CA THR A 308 7.55 -24.52 5.62
C THR A 308 7.99 -25.41 4.43
N GLY A 309 7.44 -25.17 3.24
CA GLY A 309 7.59 -26.05 2.08
C GLY A 309 9.04 -26.31 1.67
N PRO A 310 9.88 -25.27 1.51
CA PRO A 310 11.30 -25.45 1.21
C PRO A 310 12.09 -25.79 2.48
N LYS A 311 12.40 -27.09 2.68
CA LYS A 311 13.14 -27.57 3.86
C LYS A 311 14.48 -26.86 4.11
N GLU A 312 15.13 -26.41 3.03
CA GLU A 312 16.38 -25.65 3.06
C GLU A 312 16.23 -24.29 3.75
N TYR A 313 15.06 -23.65 3.64
CA TYR A 313 14.78 -22.32 4.16
C TYR A 313 13.83 -22.32 5.36
N ALA A 314 13.25 -23.46 5.74
CA ALA A 314 12.29 -23.55 6.86
C ALA A 314 12.85 -23.02 8.19
N LYS A 315 14.14 -23.25 8.46
CA LYS A 315 14.85 -22.71 9.64
C LYS A 315 15.08 -21.20 9.58
N SER A 316 15.02 -20.63 8.40
CA SER A 316 15.30 -19.22 8.16
C SER A 316 14.08 -18.32 8.34
N PHE A 317 12.88 -18.87 8.15
CA PHE A 317 11.59 -18.18 8.23
C PHE A 317 10.92 -18.29 9.60
N PHE A 318 11.67 -18.57 10.66
CA PHE A 318 11.09 -18.85 11.98
C PHE A 318 10.33 -17.65 12.56
N ARG A 319 10.79 -16.42 12.33
CA ARG A 319 10.10 -15.20 12.80
C ARG A 319 8.78 -14.99 12.07
N GLU A 320 8.80 -15.17 10.75
CA GLU A 320 7.64 -15.05 9.87
C GLU A 320 6.59 -16.12 10.20
N ARG A 321 7.02 -17.37 10.42
CA ARG A 321 6.16 -18.46 10.88
C ARG A 321 5.53 -18.17 12.24
N ALA A 322 6.29 -17.63 13.19
CA ALA A 322 5.76 -17.25 14.50
C ALA A 322 4.64 -16.20 14.41
N LEU A 323 4.78 -15.20 13.52
CA LEU A 323 3.72 -14.21 13.27
C LEU A 323 2.44 -14.87 12.74
N VAL A 324 2.56 -15.82 11.80
CA VAL A 324 1.41 -16.53 11.25
C VAL A 324 0.77 -17.44 12.30
N TYR A 325 1.55 -18.20 13.07
CA TYR A 325 1.02 -19.05 14.14
C TYR A 325 0.33 -18.24 15.25
N ARG A 326 0.85 -17.06 15.59
CA ARG A 326 0.18 -16.13 16.52
C ARG A 326 -1.22 -15.79 16.03
N ARG A 327 -1.36 -15.48 14.74
CA ARG A 327 -2.64 -15.18 14.12
C ARG A 327 -3.60 -16.38 14.09
N LEU A 328 -3.08 -17.60 13.90
CA LEU A 328 -3.84 -18.85 13.96
C LEU A 328 -4.19 -19.29 15.38
N LYS A 329 -3.70 -18.60 16.42
CA LYS A 329 -3.75 -19.05 17.83
C LYS A 329 -3.12 -20.42 18.06
N GLN A 330 -2.22 -20.82 17.16
CA GLN A 330 -1.46 -22.07 17.22
C GLN A 330 -0.15 -21.84 17.97
N HIS A 331 -0.24 -21.42 19.24
CA HIS A 331 0.95 -21.11 20.03
C HIS A 331 1.82 -22.34 20.30
N ALA A 332 1.22 -23.54 20.34
CA ALA A 332 1.94 -24.79 20.56
C ALA A 332 2.92 -25.11 19.43
N ASP A 333 2.51 -24.87 18.19
CA ASP A 333 3.33 -25.11 17.01
C ASP A 333 4.45 -24.07 16.90
N ALA A 334 4.16 -22.79 17.18
CA ALA A 334 5.17 -21.73 17.22
C ALA A 334 6.26 -22.02 18.26
N ILE A 335 5.87 -22.39 19.48
CA ILE A 335 6.81 -22.70 20.54
C ILE A 335 7.59 -23.99 20.23
N GLY A 336 6.91 -25.01 19.71
CA GLY A 336 7.57 -26.23 19.26
C GLY A 336 8.65 -25.96 18.20
N MET A 337 8.37 -25.07 17.25
CA MET A 337 9.34 -24.63 16.26
C MET A 337 10.56 -23.95 16.91
N TYR A 338 10.37 -23.02 17.85
CA TYR A 338 11.49 -22.37 18.55
C TYR A 338 12.35 -23.36 19.36
N LEU A 339 11.72 -24.31 20.06
CA LEU A 339 12.41 -25.25 20.93
C LEU A 339 13.11 -26.40 20.18
N ASN A 340 12.53 -26.84 19.06
CA ASN A 340 12.98 -28.05 18.35
C ASN A 340 13.72 -27.73 17.04
N GLU A 341 13.30 -26.72 16.28
CA GLU A 341 13.93 -26.38 15.00
C GLU A 341 15.04 -25.34 15.15
N VAL A 342 14.77 -24.26 15.90
CA VAL A 342 15.75 -23.20 16.19
C VAL A 342 16.66 -23.61 17.35
N GLY A 343 16.12 -24.32 18.34
CA GLY A 343 16.85 -24.79 19.51
C GLY A 343 17.15 -23.69 20.54
N SER A 344 16.36 -22.62 20.56
CA SER A 344 16.60 -21.50 21.46
C SER A 344 15.42 -21.22 22.39
N LEU A 345 15.71 -21.30 23.70
CA LEU A 345 14.74 -21.08 24.76
C LEU A 345 14.40 -19.60 24.94
N ASP A 346 15.34 -18.70 24.66
CA ASP A 346 15.15 -17.27 24.89
C ASP A 346 14.16 -16.65 23.91
N GLU A 347 14.19 -17.03 22.64
CA GLU A 347 13.21 -16.65 21.63
C GLU A 347 11.83 -17.24 21.94
N ALA A 348 11.76 -18.47 22.46
CA ALA A 348 10.50 -19.07 22.90
C ALA A 348 9.90 -18.30 24.09
N LYS A 349 10.73 -17.87 25.06
CA LYS A 349 10.31 -17.01 26.18
C LYS A 349 9.85 -15.65 25.70
N GLN A 350 10.57 -15.04 24.75
CA GLN A 350 10.19 -13.75 24.18
C GLN A 350 8.82 -13.81 23.51
N TYR A 351 8.61 -14.81 22.64
CA TYR A 351 7.33 -15.04 21.99
C TYR A 351 6.20 -15.27 23.01
N ALA A 352 6.43 -16.11 24.03
CA ALA A 352 5.43 -16.36 25.07
C ALA A 352 5.09 -15.10 25.87
N THR A 353 6.07 -14.23 26.14
CA THR A 353 5.86 -12.95 26.83
C THR A 353 5.01 -12.00 26.00
N GLU A 354 5.30 -11.87 24.70
CA GLU A 354 4.53 -11.02 23.79
C GLU A 354 3.06 -11.46 23.67
N VAL A 355 2.81 -12.77 23.59
CA VAL A 355 1.46 -13.32 23.46
C VAL A 355 0.71 -13.35 24.80
N ALA A 356 1.39 -13.53 25.93
CA ALA A 356 0.77 -13.57 27.24
C ALA A 356 0.06 -12.25 27.63
N HIS A 357 0.51 -11.12 27.06
CA HIS A 357 -0.19 -9.84 27.20
C HIS A 357 -1.57 -9.82 26.54
N GLU A 358 -1.82 -10.67 25.54
CA GLU A 358 -3.06 -10.69 24.74
C GLU A 358 -3.99 -11.84 25.17
N ASP A 359 -3.50 -13.08 25.18
CA ASP A 359 -4.35 -14.29 25.27
C ASP A 359 -4.03 -15.19 26.50
N GLY A 360 -3.15 -14.78 27.42
CA GLY A 360 -2.97 -15.38 28.77
C GLY A 360 -2.40 -16.81 28.86
N ASP A 361 -2.53 -17.64 27.83
CA ASP A 361 -2.23 -19.08 27.90
C ASP A 361 -0.87 -19.47 27.28
N ALA A 362 -0.14 -18.53 26.68
CA ALA A 362 1.10 -18.82 25.95
C ALA A 362 2.21 -19.45 26.82
N PHE A 363 2.35 -19.02 28.08
CA PHE A 363 3.31 -19.61 29.01
C PHE A 363 2.94 -21.02 29.45
N GLN A 364 1.64 -21.30 29.58
CA GLN A 364 1.18 -22.65 29.87
C GLN A 364 1.51 -23.59 28.71
N VAL A 365 1.32 -23.12 27.48
CA VAL A 365 1.68 -23.87 26.27
C VAL A 365 3.19 -24.07 26.16
N LEU A 366 4.00 -23.09 26.59
CA LEU A 366 5.46 -23.23 26.68
C LEU A 366 5.87 -24.31 27.66
N LEU A 367 5.32 -24.25 28.88
CA LEU A 367 5.58 -25.25 29.91
C LEU A 367 5.16 -26.64 29.43
N MET A 368 3.97 -26.77 28.85
CA MET A 368 3.48 -28.05 28.34
C MET A 368 4.38 -28.64 27.24
N ASN A 369 4.93 -27.82 26.33
CA ASN A 369 5.86 -28.30 25.31
C ASN A 369 7.23 -28.68 25.86
N LEU A 370 7.76 -27.97 26.87
CA LEU A 370 9.01 -28.34 27.55
C LEU A 370 8.89 -29.65 28.35
N MET A 371 7.66 -29.97 28.78
CA MET A 371 7.34 -31.19 29.52
C MET A 371 7.05 -32.40 28.62
N LYS A 372 6.93 -32.22 27.29
CA LYS A 372 6.83 -33.34 26.35
C LYS A 372 8.18 -34.05 26.25
N PRO A 373 8.20 -35.40 26.25
CA PRO A 373 9.43 -36.13 26.05
C PRO A 373 9.98 -35.84 24.64
N ASP A 374 11.25 -35.45 24.57
CA ASP A 374 12.00 -35.31 23.32
C ASP A 374 12.10 -36.68 22.61
N PRO A 375 12.51 -36.80 21.33
CA PRO A 375 12.68 -38.10 20.66
C PRO A 375 13.59 -39.08 21.40
N ASN A 376 14.47 -38.57 22.28
CA ASN A 376 15.35 -39.34 23.15
C ASN A 376 14.75 -39.66 24.54
N GLY A 377 13.47 -39.35 24.77
CA GLY A 377 12.76 -39.62 26.03
C GLY A 377 13.09 -38.67 27.20
N GLY A 378 13.95 -37.67 26.98
CA GLY A 378 14.31 -36.68 27.99
C GLY A 378 13.27 -35.57 28.12
N VAL A 379 12.93 -35.22 29.36
CA VAL A 379 12.09 -34.04 29.68
C VAL A 379 13.00 -32.87 30.03
N ARG A 380 12.76 -31.67 29.47
CA ARG A 380 13.59 -30.47 29.69
C ARG A 380 13.26 -29.77 31.02
N ILE A 381 13.32 -30.51 32.13
CA ILE A 381 12.90 -30.06 33.47
C ILE A 381 13.66 -28.81 33.92
N ARG A 382 14.97 -28.72 33.63
CA ARG A 382 15.79 -27.57 33.99
C ARG A 382 15.34 -26.29 33.29
N GLU A 383 15.00 -26.38 32.00
CA GLU A 383 14.49 -25.26 31.20
C GLU A 383 13.08 -24.86 31.67
N ALA A 384 12.24 -25.84 32.01
CA ALA A 384 10.93 -25.59 32.58
C ALA A 384 11.00 -24.83 33.92
N LEU A 385 11.91 -25.22 34.81
CA LEU A 385 12.15 -24.50 36.07
C LEU A 385 12.67 -23.08 35.82
N ASP A 386 13.54 -22.90 34.83
CA ASP A 386 14.07 -21.58 34.47
C ASP A 386 12.97 -20.63 33.96
N VAL A 387 12.08 -21.11 33.10
CA VAL A 387 10.90 -20.37 32.62
C VAL A 387 9.97 -20.00 33.78
N ILE A 388 9.70 -20.94 34.68
CA ILE A 388 8.83 -20.74 35.85
C ILE A 388 9.40 -19.67 36.81
N HIS A 389 10.73 -19.57 36.94
CA HIS A 389 11.36 -18.57 37.79
C HIS A 389 11.39 -17.17 37.17
N HIS A 390 11.68 -17.09 35.87
CA HIS A 390 11.98 -15.81 35.22
C HIS A 390 10.76 -15.16 34.55
N CYS A 391 9.78 -15.93 34.09
CA CYS A 391 8.62 -15.35 33.41
C CYS A 391 7.60 -14.77 34.42
N ASP A 392 7.00 -13.63 34.07
CA ASP A 392 5.92 -12.98 34.81
C ASP A 392 4.56 -13.42 34.24
N GLY A 393 3.60 -13.74 35.10
CA GLY A 393 2.24 -14.11 34.67
C GLY A 393 1.93 -15.61 34.61
N VAL A 394 2.85 -16.47 35.06
CA VAL A 394 2.57 -17.90 35.21
C VAL A 394 1.65 -18.14 36.42
N ASP A 395 0.44 -18.64 36.18
CA ASP A 395 -0.47 -19.06 37.25
C ASP A 395 0.06 -20.33 37.92
N ALA A 396 0.34 -20.26 39.23
CA ALA A 396 0.78 -21.42 40.00
C ALA A 396 -0.25 -22.55 39.98
N ARG A 397 -1.53 -22.24 39.85
CA ARG A 397 -2.59 -23.26 39.81
C ARG A 397 -2.53 -24.11 38.55
N SER A 398 -2.15 -23.53 37.41
CA SER A 398 -2.01 -24.27 36.15
C SER A 398 -0.62 -24.88 35.98
N ALA A 399 0.44 -24.25 36.51
CA ALA A 399 1.81 -24.70 36.33
C ALA A 399 2.22 -25.87 37.26
N LEU A 400 1.79 -25.87 38.53
CA LEU A 400 2.19 -26.91 39.49
C LEU A 400 1.75 -28.34 39.07
N PRO A 401 0.53 -28.55 38.54
CA PRO A 401 0.10 -29.87 38.07
C PRO A 401 0.89 -30.40 36.86
N MET A 402 1.62 -29.54 36.15
CA MET A 402 2.40 -29.93 34.97
C MET A 402 3.79 -30.46 35.33
N LEU A 403 4.26 -30.21 36.55
CA LEU A 403 5.58 -30.65 37.01
C LEU A 403 5.54 -32.12 37.44
N PRO A 404 6.65 -32.87 37.29
CA PRO A 404 6.75 -34.24 37.79
C PRO A 404 6.56 -34.24 39.32
N GLY A 405 5.90 -35.27 39.85
CA GLY A 405 5.68 -35.43 41.29
C GLY A 405 6.98 -35.46 42.11
N ASP A 406 8.09 -35.82 41.49
CA ASP A 406 9.42 -35.91 42.11
C ASP A 406 10.16 -34.56 42.14
N THR A 407 9.54 -33.46 41.70
CA THR A 407 10.17 -32.14 41.68
C THR A 407 10.42 -31.63 43.11
N PRO A 408 11.67 -31.36 43.52
CA PRO A 408 11.95 -30.90 44.87
C PRO A 408 11.31 -29.54 45.17
N LEU A 409 10.57 -29.43 46.28
CA LEU A 409 9.91 -28.19 46.69
C LEU A 409 10.91 -27.02 46.87
N ALA A 410 12.15 -27.33 47.26
CA ALA A 410 13.22 -26.34 47.39
C ALA A 410 13.52 -25.63 46.06
N ALA A 411 13.43 -26.33 44.92
CA ALA A 411 13.59 -25.72 43.60
C ALA A 411 12.45 -24.74 43.30
N LEU A 412 11.23 -24.99 43.79
CA LEU A 412 10.06 -24.15 43.54
C LEU A 412 9.92 -22.94 44.47
N LYS A 413 10.78 -22.80 45.50
CA LYS A 413 10.67 -21.73 46.52
C LYS A 413 10.55 -20.33 45.92
N GLY A 414 11.41 -20.00 44.95
CA GLY A 414 11.42 -18.68 44.31
C GLY A 414 10.12 -18.39 43.56
N PHE A 415 9.62 -19.38 42.82
CA PHE A 415 8.36 -19.30 42.08
C PHE A 415 7.15 -19.17 43.00
N LEU A 416 7.01 -20.04 43.99
CA LEU A 416 5.87 -20.02 44.93
C LEU A 416 5.81 -18.69 45.70
N SER A 417 6.97 -18.19 46.13
CA SER A 417 7.05 -16.89 46.80
C SER A 417 6.61 -15.73 45.89
N LYS A 418 7.01 -15.76 44.62
CA LYS A 418 6.65 -14.76 43.60
C LYS A 418 5.15 -14.84 43.27
N SER A 419 4.63 -16.03 42.99
CA SER A 419 3.23 -16.25 42.63
C SER A 419 2.28 -15.90 43.78
N LEU A 420 2.64 -16.21 45.03
CA LEU A 420 1.86 -15.82 46.20
C LEU A 420 1.79 -14.29 46.35
N ARG A 421 2.93 -13.59 46.18
CA ARG A 421 2.98 -12.12 46.20
C ARG A 421 2.15 -11.50 45.07
N GLN A 422 2.24 -12.05 43.85
CA GLN A 422 1.47 -11.58 42.71
C GLN A 422 -0.03 -11.80 42.91
N SER A 423 -0.43 -12.96 43.44
CA SER A 423 -1.82 -13.27 43.77
C SER A 423 -2.39 -12.33 44.83
N GLN A 424 -1.65 -12.08 45.91
CA GLN A 424 -2.03 -11.11 46.95
C GLN A 424 -2.15 -9.68 46.39
N SER A 425 -1.20 -9.26 45.56
CA SER A 425 -1.24 -7.93 44.91
C SER A 425 -2.42 -7.78 43.96
N LYS A 426 -2.72 -8.81 43.16
CA LYS A 426 -3.89 -8.85 42.27
C LYS A 426 -5.19 -8.79 43.08
N HIS A 427 -5.30 -9.56 44.17
CA HIS A 427 -6.46 -9.50 45.05
C HIS A 427 -6.65 -8.10 45.64
N HIS A 428 -5.59 -7.53 46.22
CA HIS A 428 -5.65 -6.20 46.83
C HIS A 428 -6.01 -5.10 45.81
N SER A 429 -5.38 -5.10 44.64
CA SER A 429 -5.71 -4.13 43.58
C SER A 429 -7.15 -4.27 43.08
N THR A 430 -7.64 -5.50 42.89
CA THR A 430 -9.06 -5.72 42.51
C THR A 430 -10.03 -5.30 43.60
N GLU A 431 -9.69 -5.51 44.87
CA GLU A 431 -10.52 -5.10 46.01
C GLU A 431 -10.59 -3.57 46.12
N VAL A 432 -9.46 -2.88 45.93
CA VAL A 432 -9.40 -1.42 45.86
C VAL A 432 -10.25 -0.91 44.70
N LEU A 433 -10.07 -1.43 43.49
CA LEU A 433 -10.89 -1.04 42.33
C LEU A 433 -12.38 -1.30 42.56
N ALA A 434 -12.74 -2.47 43.11
CA ALA A 434 -14.12 -2.80 43.45
C ALA A 434 -14.71 -1.83 44.47
N SER A 435 -13.92 -1.44 45.49
CA SER A 435 -14.34 -0.47 46.51
C SER A 435 -14.58 0.93 45.89
N VAL A 436 -13.70 1.37 44.99
CA VAL A 436 -13.81 2.64 44.26
C VAL A 436 -15.03 2.65 43.36
N LEU A 437 -15.24 1.58 42.58
CA LEU A 437 -16.41 1.44 41.70
C LEU A 437 -17.70 1.41 42.51
N LYS A 438 -17.72 0.70 43.64
CA LYS A 438 -18.87 0.66 44.56
C LYS A 438 -19.19 2.06 45.09
N GLN A 439 -18.18 2.85 45.49
CA GLN A 439 -18.37 4.22 45.94
C GLN A 439 -18.91 5.13 44.83
N ARG A 440 -18.36 5.04 43.61
CA ARG A 440 -18.86 5.79 42.44
C ARG A 440 -20.32 5.44 42.13
N TRP A 441 -20.66 4.16 42.15
CA TRP A 441 -22.03 3.71 41.96
C TRP A 441 -22.99 4.28 43.01
N GLN A 442 -22.58 4.27 44.28
CA GLN A 442 -23.37 4.86 45.37
C GLN A 442 -23.55 6.37 45.20
N GLN A 443 -22.50 7.10 44.81
CA GLN A 443 -22.58 8.54 44.53
C GLN A 443 -23.54 8.85 43.38
N SER A 444 -23.43 8.14 42.26
CA SER A 444 -24.33 8.30 41.12
C SER A 444 -25.78 7.96 41.50
N ARG A 445 -25.98 6.91 42.32
CA ARG A 445 -27.31 6.55 42.83
C ARG A 445 -27.87 7.64 43.74
N ALA A 446 -27.08 8.19 44.64
CA ALA A 446 -27.50 9.29 45.51
C ALA A 446 -27.83 10.56 44.71
N ALA A 447 -27.04 10.89 43.69
CA ALA A 447 -27.32 12.00 42.77
C ALA A 447 -28.64 11.77 42.01
N ALA A 448 -28.87 10.56 41.50
CA ALA A 448 -30.12 10.20 40.84
C ALA A 448 -31.33 10.31 41.76
N VAL A 449 -31.23 9.84 43.02
CA VAL A 449 -32.27 10.03 44.03
C VAL A 449 -32.51 11.52 44.27
N ARG A 450 -31.46 12.32 44.48
CA ARG A 450 -31.58 13.78 44.67
C ARG A 450 -32.32 14.47 43.53
N VAL A 451 -32.04 14.11 42.27
CA VAL A 451 -32.75 14.65 41.11
C VAL A 451 -34.20 14.18 41.08
N LYS A 452 -34.47 12.89 41.34
CA LYS A 452 -35.84 12.34 41.37
C LYS A 452 -36.70 12.91 42.49
N THR A 453 -36.10 13.29 43.62
CA THR A 453 -36.82 13.93 44.74
C THR A 453 -37.00 15.44 44.56
N ARG A 454 -36.54 16.04 43.45
CA ARG A 454 -36.81 17.47 43.19
C ARG A 454 -38.26 17.67 42.79
N PHE A 455 -39.10 18.05 43.73
CA PHE A 455 -40.44 18.56 43.45
C PHE A 455 -40.41 20.11 43.41
N ALA A 456 -41.46 20.70 42.83
CA ALA A 456 -41.76 22.11 43.00
C ALA A 456 -43.16 22.21 43.58
N THR A 457 -43.31 23.03 44.61
CA THR A 457 -44.62 23.37 45.18
C THR A 457 -45.16 24.58 44.43
N ILE A 458 -46.40 24.50 43.96
CA ILE A 458 -47.10 25.62 43.34
C ILE A 458 -48.13 26.11 44.34
N ASP A 459 -47.88 27.30 44.88
CA ASP A 459 -48.81 28.00 45.75
C ASP A 459 -49.75 28.89 44.93
N VAL A 460 -50.86 29.33 45.55
CA VAL A 460 -51.91 30.16 44.93
C VAL A 460 -51.38 31.50 44.37
N ASP A 461 -50.22 31.95 44.84
CA ASP A 461 -49.55 33.17 44.40
C ASP A 461 -48.41 32.94 43.40
N THR A 462 -48.22 31.71 42.92
CA THR A 462 -47.18 31.38 41.94
C THR A 462 -47.51 32.04 40.60
N VAL A 463 -46.58 32.83 40.08
CA VAL A 463 -46.72 33.57 38.81
C VAL A 463 -45.78 33.01 37.74
N CYS A 464 -46.19 33.14 36.47
CA CYS A 464 -45.34 32.86 35.32
C CYS A 464 -44.23 33.91 35.21
N ALA A 465 -42.97 33.47 35.06
CA ALA A 465 -41.84 34.38 34.97
C ALA A 465 -41.82 35.27 33.70
N GLU A 466 -42.49 34.86 32.61
CA GLU A 466 -42.57 35.65 31.37
C GLU A 466 -43.67 36.72 31.41
N CYS A 467 -44.89 36.30 31.75
CA CYS A 467 -46.07 37.15 31.61
C CYS A 467 -46.56 37.73 32.94
N ASN A 468 -45.92 37.36 34.06
CA ASN A 468 -46.26 37.77 35.43
C ASN A 468 -47.72 37.51 35.85
N LYS A 469 -48.44 36.62 35.14
CA LYS A 469 -49.81 36.19 35.49
C LYS A 469 -49.76 34.97 36.42
N LYS A 470 -50.72 34.87 37.34
CA LYS A 470 -50.86 33.72 38.26
C LYS A 470 -51.12 32.43 37.50
N ILE A 471 -50.43 31.35 37.89
CA ILE A 471 -50.63 29.99 37.38
C ILE A 471 -51.77 29.37 38.18
N ARG A 472 -52.86 29.00 37.50
CA ARG A 472 -54.02 28.39 38.16
C ARG A 472 -53.74 26.89 38.40
N PRO A 473 -54.32 26.27 39.45
CA PRO A 473 -54.13 24.84 39.72
C PRO A 473 -54.45 23.93 38.53
N ASP A 474 -55.42 24.30 37.69
CA ASP A 474 -55.88 23.51 36.53
C ASP A 474 -55.13 23.83 35.22
N THR A 475 -54.11 24.69 35.25
CA THR A 475 -53.38 25.09 34.04
C THR A 475 -52.11 24.26 33.85
N VAL A 476 -51.88 23.79 32.61
CA VAL A 476 -50.62 23.12 32.25
C VAL A 476 -49.48 24.14 32.20
N PHE A 477 -48.41 23.85 32.91
CA PHE A 477 -47.22 24.70 33.01
C PHE A 477 -45.96 23.89 32.69
N ALA A 478 -44.89 24.58 32.33
CA ALA A 478 -43.55 24.01 32.18
C ALA A 478 -42.65 24.50 33.31
N ARG A 479 -41.78 23.61 33.82
CA ARG A 479 -40.75 23.95 34.80
C ARG A 479 -39.37 23.63 34.25
N PHE A 480 -38.51 24.63 34.26
CA PHE A 480 -37.12 24.48 33.84
C PHE A 480 -36.20 24.02 34.99
N PRO A 481 -35.04 23.40 34.70
CA PRO A 481 -34.10 22.92 35.72
C PRO A 481 -33.56 23.99 36.68
N ASN A 482 -33.60 25.28 36.30
CA ASN A 482 -33.29 26.43 37.17
C ASN A 482 -34.41 26.80 38.16
N GLY A 483 -35.54 26.08 38.15
CA GLY A 483 -36.67 26.33 39.03
C GLY A 483 -37.70 27.33 38.49
N VAL A 484 -37.46 27.92 37.32
CA VAL A 484 -38.40 28.86 36.67
C VAL A 484 -39.63 28.11 36.17
N VAL A 485 -40.82 28.65 36.47
CA VAL A 485 -42.11 28.13 36.02
C VAL A 485 -42.74 29.10 35.03
N VAL A 486 -43.23 28.57 33.92
CA VAL A 486 -43.90 29.34 32.88
C VAL A 486 -45.17 28.65 32.41
N HIS A 487 -46.14 29.41 31.90
CA HIS A 487 -47.28 28.83 31.20
C HIS A 487 -46.81 28.09 29.95
N GLN A 488 -47.51 27.02 29.55
CA GLN A 488 -47.22 26.32 28.30
C GLN A 488 -47.28 27.26 27.07
N ALA A 489 -48.17 28.26 27.08
CA ALA A 489 -48.25 29.25 25.99
C ALA A 489 -47.10 30.27 25.99
N CYS A 490 -46.38 30.43 27.11
CA CYS A 490 -45.19 31.27 27.22
C CYS A 490 -43.91 30.48 26.92
N LEU A 491 -44.03 29.22 26.55
CA LEU A 491 -42.93 28.35 26.17
C LEU A 491 -42.69 28.48 24.67
N GLU A 492 -41.63 29.18 24.26
CA GLU A 492 -41.22 29.23 22.86
C GLU A 492 -40.37 28.01 22.47
N ASN A 493 -39.46 27.60 23.37
CA ASN A 493 -38.56 26.47 23.16
C ASN A 493 -38.48 25.65 24.45
N GLU A 494 -38.69 24.33 24.34
CA GLU A 494 -38.68 23.40 25.49
C GLU A 494 -37.33 23.37 26.22
N HIS A 495 -36.24 23.71 25.54
CA HIS A 495 -34.89 23.59 26.11
C HIS A 495 -34.26 24.93 26.53
N VAL A 496 -34.88 26.07 26.20
CA VAL A 496 -34.34 27.39 26.56
C VAL A 496 -35.31 28.04 27.53
N CYS A 497 -34.86 28.33 28.75
CA CYS A 497 -35.71 29.07 29.69
C CYS A 497 -35.95 30.48 29.15
N PRO A 498 -37.20 30.91 28.93
CA PRO A 498 -37.49 32.19 28.31
C PRO A 498 -37.08 33.37 29.22
N HIS A 499 -37.08 33.20 30.55
CA HIS A 499 -36.79 34.28 31.50
C HIS A 499 -35.29 34.52 31.66
N THR A 500 -34.51 33.44 31.70
CA THR A 500 -33.06 33.52 31.92
C THR A 500 -32.26 33.33 30.64
N HIS A 501 -32.92 33.07 29.51
CA HIS A 501 -32.34 32.70 28.21
C HIS A 501 -31.27 31.60 28.28
N LYS A 502 -31.36 30.72 29.29
CA LYS A 502 -30.38 29.65 29.51
C LYS A 502 -30.80 28.43 28.72
N ASP A 503 -29.94 27.98 27.80
CA ASP A 503 -30.12 26.73 27.05
C ASP A 503 -29.70 25.54 27.91
N PHE A 504 -30.61 24.60 28.11
CA PHE A 504 -30.39 23.37 28.88
C PHE A 504 -30.01 22.16 28.02
N ARG A 505 -29.87 22.32 26.69
CA ARG A 505 -29.26 21.29 25.81
C ARG A 505 -27.78 21.10 26.11
N THR A 506 -27.10 22.15 26.58
CA THR A 506 -25.66 22.17 26.80
C THR A 506 -25.22 21.88 28.24
N GLY A 507 -26.13 21.46 29.13
CA GLY A 507 -25.69 20.94 30.43
C GLY A 507 -26.76 20.83 31.52
N ILE A 508 -27.21 19.60 31.78
CA ILE A 508 -27.33 19.12 33.16
C ILE A 508 -25.88 19.06 33.66
N GLU A 509 -25.49 20.03 34.50
CA GLU A 509 -24.19 20.19 35.16
C GLU A 509 -23.15 19.09 34.90
N THR A 510 -22.10 19.45 34.16
CA THR A 510 -20.79 18.82 34.33
C THR A 510 -20.42 18.95 35.81
N ILE A 511 -20.47 17.84 36.54
CA ILE A 511 -19.90 17.72 37.88
C ILE A 511 -18.40 17.98 37.72
N PHE A 512 -17.98 19.21 37.98
CA PHE A 512 -16.58 19.55 38.10
C PHE A 512 -16.05 18.85 39.36
N TYR A 513 -15.20 17.85 39.15
CA TYR A 513 -14.31 17.31 40.18
C TYR A 513 -13.36 18.43 40.63
N LYS A 514 -13.31 18.68 41.93
CA LYS A 514 -12.11 19.15 42.64
C LYS A 514 -11.70 18.08 43.63
#